data_AF-A0A1G4G7B7-F1
#
_entry.id   AF-A0A1G4G7B7-F1
#
_cell.length_a   1.000
_cell.length_b   1.000
_cell.length_c   1.000
_cell.angle_alpha   90.00
_cell.angle_beta   90.00
_cell.angle_gamma   90.00
#
_symmetry.space_group_name_H-M   'P 1'
#
loop_
_entity.id
_entity.type
_entity.pdbx_description
1 polymer ?
#
loop_
_entity_poly.entity_id
_entity_poly.type
_entity_poly.pdbx_seq_one_letter_code
_entity_poly.pdbx_strand_id
1 'polypeptide(L)'
;MKSILHSLEVEIESETENELQLRVPTYRIDVTRDVDVIEDILRIYGYNNVEISDSLKANLSYQTPTDRKQKLQTLVSEQLTANGFHEIMNNSLTKKSYYESRATYPAKNSVSLVNPLSNDLGVMRQTLLFGGLESIAYNRNRKHLDLRFYEFGNCYFYDRERKKEDNILAEYSEEFHIGLWICGKRTHKNWAAAEEQSSVYELKAHVENILKRLGINENRLVFESIENDILSTGISIRTRKHPVGSFGIVSPGIRKSFDIETDVFYAELNWDRLMKETEKQPVRFSEISKFPAVSRDLALLVDRQIPFSRIRQIAFESEKKLLREVSLFDVYEGKNLPEGKKSYAVNFLLQDEEKTLTDNQIDKAMKKIQQNLEKELEAQLR
;
A
#
# COMPACT_ATOMS: atom_id res chain seq x y z
N MET A 1 24.87 49.02 -17.02
CA MET A 1 23.43 49.05 -17.39
C MET A 1 23.17 49.83 -18.68
N LYS A 2 23.26 51.17 -18.74
CA LYS A 2 22.90 51.95 -19.95
C LYS A 2 23.66 51.58 -21.23
N SER A 3 24.96 51.29 -21.10
CA SER A 3 25.78 50.79 -22.23
C SER A 3 25.26 49.47 -22.81
N ILE A 4 24.74 48.58 -21.95
CA ILE A 4 24.13 47.32 -22.36
C ILE A 4 22.82 47.59 -23.10
N LEU A 5 21.95 48.45 -22.55
CA LEU A 5 20.69 48.83 -23.20
C LEU A 5 20.90 49.43 -24.59
N HIS A 6 21.87 50.33 -24.75
CA HIS A 6 22.23 50.89 -26.05
C HIS A 6 22.81 49.83 -27.02
N SER A 7 23.61 48.89 -26.52
CA SER A 7 24.16 47.80 -27.34
C SER A 7 23.08 46.83 -27.83
N LEU A 8 21.95 46.77 -27.11
CA LEU A 8 20.75 46.03 -27.47
C LEU A 8 19.74 46.90 -28.26
N GLU A 9 20.15 48.09 -28.68
CA GLU A 9 19.34 49.08 -29.42
C GLU A 9 18.08 49.55 -28.67
N VAL A 10 18.00 49.33 -27.35
CA VAL A 10 16.92 49.85 -26.51
C VAL A 10 17.16 51.34 -26.28
N GLU A 11 16.23 52.16 -26.79
CA GLU A 11 16.28 53.61 -26.64
C GLU A 11 15.72 54.02 -25.27
N ILE A 12 16.42 54.93 -24.57
CA ILE A 12 15.95 55.48 -23.29
C ILE A 12 15.21 56.78 -23.61
N GLU A 13 13.88 56.78 -23.48
CA GLU A 13 13.04 57.94 -23.81
C GLU A 13 13.07 59.00 -22.70
N SER A 14 13.05 58.56 -21.44
CA SER A 14 13.16 59.43 -20.28
C SER A 14 13.77 58.70 -19.10
N GLU A 15 14.44 59.46 -18.24
CA GLU A 15 15.10 58.97 -17.04
C GLU A 15 14.77 59.87 -15.86
N THR A 16 14.37 59.26 -14.75
CA THR A 16 14.30 59.91 -13.44
C THR A 16 15.32 59.27 -12.51
N GLU A 17 15.39 59.72 -11.26
CA GLU A 17 16.32 59.15 -10.27
C GLU A 17 16.07 57.65 -9.99
N ASN A 18 14.83 57.16 -10.15
CA ASN A 18 14.45 55.79 -9.81
C ASN A 18 13.86 54.99 -10.98
N GLU A 19 13.69 55.57 -12.16
CA GLU A 19 12.95 54.94 -13.27
C GLU A 19 13.55 55.25 -14.64
N LEU A 20 13.52 54.26 -15.54
CA LEU A 20 13.86 54.40 -16.95
C LEU A 20 12.64 54.05 -17.80
N GLN A 21 12.23 54.98 -18.66
CA GLN A 21 11.27 54.71 -19.72
C GLN A 21 12.03 54.28 -20.97
N LEU A 22 11.73 53.08 -21.47
CA LEU A 22 12.49 52.42 -22.52
C LEU A 22 11.61 52.17 -23.74
N ARG A 23 12.12 52.53 -24.91
CA ARG A 23 11.57 52.14 -26.20
C ARG A 23 12.36 50.96 -26.74
N VAL A 24 11.71 49.80 -26.72
CA VAL A 24 12.27 48.54 -27.20
C VAL A 24 12.17 48.48 -28.74
N PRO A 25 13.20 48.00 -29.46
CA PRO A 25 13.14 47.81 -30.91
C PRO A 25 12.00 46.87 -31.31
N THR A 26 11.31 47.20 -32.40
CA THR A 26 10.14 46.45 -32.88
C THR A 26 10.44 45.01 -33.28
N TYR A 27 11.71 44.67 -33.55
CA TYR A 27 12.13 43.29 -33.86
C TYR A 27 12.31 42.41 -32.60
N ARG A 28 12.38 43.00 -31.40
CA ARG A 28 12.45 42.27 -30.11
C ARG A 28 11.05 41.91 -29.63
N ILE A 29 10.43 40.96 -30.31
CA ILE A 29 9.08 40.47 -30.02
C ILE A 29 8.95 39.75 -28.67
N ASP A 30 10.10 39.37 -28.09
CA ASP A 30 10.24 38.68 -26.81
C ASP A 30 10.22 39.62 -25.60
N VAL A 31 10.53 40.91 -25.80
CA VAL A 31 10.66 41.90 -24.72
C VAL A 31 9.37 42.70 -24.61
N THR A 32 8.52 42.31 -23.65
CA THR A 32 7.17 42.91 -23.47
C THR A 32 6.94 43.48 -22.07
N ARG A 33 7.82 43.15 -21.12
CA ARG A 33 7.75 43.54 -19.71
C ARG A 33 9.12 44.06 -19.25
N ASP A 34 9.10 44.79 -18.14
CA ASP A 34 10.28 45.27 -17.41
C ASP A 34 11.27 44.13 -17.09
N VAL A 35 10.78 42.98 -16.63
CA VAL A 35 11.61 41.80 -16.30
C VAL A 35 12.35 41.23 -17.49
N ASP A 36 11.82 41.37 -18.71
CA ASP A 36 12.48 40.88 -19.93
C ASP A 36 13.72 41.76 -20.23
N VAL A 37 13.63 43.06 -19.95
CA VAL A 37 14.78 43.98 -20.03
C VAL A 37 15.82 43.71 -18.93
N ILE A 38 15.36 43.41 -17.70
CA ILE A 38 16.24 43.05 -16.59
C ILE A 38 17.02 41.77 -16.92
N GLU A 39 16.36 40.77 -17.50
CA GLU A 39 17.00 39.53 -17.98
C GLU A 39 18.10 39.84 -19.01
N ASP A 40 17.81 40.68 -19.99
CA ASP A 40 18.78 41.09 -21.02
C ASP A 40 20.00 41.81 -20.42
N ILE A 41 19.76 42.71 -19.46
CA ILE A 41 20.84 43.39 -18.72
C ILE A 41 21.70 42.37 -18.00
N LEU A 42 21.09 41.43 -17.26
CA LEU A 42 21.80 40.40 -16.53
C LEU A 42 22.57 39.46 -17.46
N ARG A 43 21.98 39.11 -18.61
CA ARG A 43 22.56 38.19 -19.61
C ARG A 43 23.84 38.75 -20.22
N ILE A 44 23.84 40.04 -20.57
CA ILE A 44 25.03 40.71 -21.11
C ILE A 44 26.03 41.07 -20.01
N TYR A 45 25.57 41.44 -18.81
CA TYR A 45 26.45 41.65 -17.66
C TYR A 45 27.17 40.36 -17.25
N GLY A 46 26.53 39.21 -17.47
CA GLY A 46 27.03 37.88 -17.15
C GLY A 46 26.57 37.44 -15.77
N TYR A 47 25.85 36.31 -15.69
CA TYR A 47 25.25 35.83 -14.45
C TYR A 47 26.29 35.52 -13.36
N ASN A 48 27.50 35.10 -13.77
CA ASN A 48 28.61 34.81 -12.85
C ASN A 48 29.18 36.07 -12.17
N ASN A 49 28.86 37.27 -12.67
CA ASN A 49 29.29 38.53 -12.09
C ASN A 49 28.28 39.07 -11.05
N VAL A 50 27.13 38.39 -10.88
CA VAL A 50 26.15 38.72 -9.85
C VAL A 50 26.62 38.08 -8.54
N GLU A 51 27.01 38.90 -7.57
CA GLU A 51 27.46 38.44 -6.26
C GLU A 51 26.33 37.69 -5.54
N ILE A 52 26.65 36.51 -4.99
CA ILE A 52 25.73 35.77 -4.13
C ILE A 52 25.74 36.45 -2.77
N SER A 53 24.56 36.75 -2.22
CA SER A 53 24.47 37.36 -0.90
C SER A 53 25.03 36.44 0.18
N ASP A 54 25.86 36.99 1.09
CA ASP A 54 26.34 36.31 2.29
C ASP A 54 25.24 36.09 3.35
N SER A 55 24.03 36.62 3.13
CA SER A 55 22.92 36.51 4.06
C SER A 55 22.04 35.29 3.75
N LEU A 56 21.95 34.35 4.69
CA LEU A 56 21.02 33.22 4.61
C LEU A 56 19.66 33.63 5.19
N LYS A 57 18.64 33.69 4.34
CA LYS A 57 17.25 33.82 4.78
C LYS A 57 16.62 32.43 4.82
N ALA A 58 16.47 31.85 6.02
CA ALA A 58 15.82 30.55 6.21
C ALA A 58 14.40 30.73 6.78
N ASN A 59 13.41 30.09 6.14
CA ASN A 59 12.08 29.91 6.70
C ASN A 59 11.95 28.47 7.20
N LEU A 60 11.82 28.30 8.51
CA LEU A 60 11.61 26.99 9.12
C LEU A 60 10.12 26.63 9.03
N SER A 61 9.79 25.55 8.31
CA SER A 61 8.44 24.99 8.29
C SER A 61 8.26 23.93 9.37
N TYR A 62 7.06 23.82 9.92
CA TYR A 62 6.69 22.71 10.81
C TYR A 62 6.39 21.45 9.98
N GLN A 63 6.47 20.29 10.64
CA GLN A 63 6.16 19.01 10.01
C GLN A 63 4.68 18.95 9.59
N THR A 64 4.44 18.67 8.32
CA THR A 64 3.11 18.55 7.72
C THR A 64 2.63 17.09 7.67
N PRO A 65 1.34 16.84 7.40
CA PRO A 65 0.86 15.49 7.11
C PRO A 65 1.63 14.80 5.98
N THR A 66 2.08 15.55 4.96
CA THR A 66 2.90 15.03 3.85
C THR A 66 4.22 14.45 4.35
N ASP A 67 4.93 15.17 5.22
CA ASP A 67 6.19 14.69 5.81
C ASP A 67 5.99 13.41 6.63
N ARG A 68 4.86 13.32 7.36
CA ARG A 68 4.50 12.12 8.10
C ARG A 68 4.23 10.94 7.17
N LYS A 69 3.48 11.14 6.08
CA LYS A 69 3.23 10.10 5.07
C LYS A 69 4.55 9.59 4.48
N GLN A 70 5.45 10.50 4.10
CA GLN A 70 6.76 10.16 3.54
C GLN A 70 7.60 9.35 4.55
N LYS A 71 7.65 9.79 5.81
CA LYS A 71 8.38 9.05 6.86
C LYS A 71 7.86 7.61 7.04
N LEU A 72 6.54 7.42 6.99
CA LEU A 72 5.94 6.08 7.07
C LEU A 72 6.22 5.25 5.81
N GLN A 73 6.26 5.88 4.65
CA GLN A 73 6.63 5.20 3.40
C GLN A 73 8.07 4.72 3.45
N THR A 74 9.01 5.57 3.88
CA THR A 74 10.41 5.18 4.10
C THR A 74 10.53 4.04 5.11
N LEU A 75 9.80 4.12 6.23
CA LEU A 75 9.80 3.07 7.26
C LEU A 75 9.37 1.70 6.72
N VAL A 76 8.35 1.66 5.86
CA VAL A 76 7.87 0.42 5.23
C VAL A 76 8.84 -0.04 4.13
N SER A 77 9.42 0.88 3.36
CA SER A 77 10.40 0.59 2.31
C SER A 77 11.66 -0.06 2.89
N GLU A 78 12.20 0.49 3.99
CA GLU A 78 13.33 -0.08 4.73
C GLU A 78 13.01 -1.48 5.26
N GLN A 79 11.80 -1.67 5.80
CA GLN A 79 11.34 -2.97 6.26
C GLN A 79 11.29 -4.00 5.11
N LEU A 80 10.71 -3.65 3.96
CA LEU A 80 10.60 -4.55 2.82
C LEU A 80 11.97 -4.89 2.23
N THR A 81 12.82 -3.88 2.08
CA THR A 81 14.21 -4.06 1.61
C THR A 81 14.99 -4.98 2.55
N ALA A 82 14.87 -4.80 3.86
CA ALA A 82 15.49 -5.69 4.86
C ALA A 82 14.95 -7.13 4.82
N ASN A 83 13.74 -7.34 4.29
CA ASN A 83 13.15 -8.65 4.06
C ASN A 83 13.42 -9.21 2.65
N GLY A 84 14.37 -8.62 1.91
CA GLY A 84 14.82 -9.13 0.61
C GLY A 84 13.91 -8.79 -0.55
N PHE A 85 13.07 -7.76 -0.43
CA PHE A 85 12.36 -7.20 -1.58
C PHE A 85 13.22 -6.16 -2.31
N HIS A 86 12.97 -6.01 -3.61
CA HIS A 86 13.53 -4.94 -4.43
C HIS A 86 12.43 -3.94 -4.82
N GLU A 87 12.71 -2.66 -4.67
CA GLU A 87 11.82 -1.61 -5.16
C GLU A 87 11.86 -1.57 -6.70
N ILE A 88 10.68 -1.52 -7.32
CA ILE A 88 10.53 -1.28 -8.74
C ILE A 88 9.70 0.00 -8.95
N MET A 89 9.91 0.66 -10.09
CA MET A 89 9.16 1.84 -10.49
C MET A 89 8.72 1.65 -11.94
N ASN A 90 7.43 1.35 -12.12
CA ASN A 90 6.86 1.10 -13.44
C ASN A 90 6.20 2.38 -13.99
N ASN A 91 6.00 2.42 -15.30
CA ASN A 91 5.29 3.52 -15.93
C ASN A 91 3.82 3.55 -15.46
N SER A 92 3.30 4.74 -15.18
CA SER A 92 1.86 4.94 -14.91
C SER A 92 1.01 4.69 -16.14
N LEU A 93 1.57 4.80 -17.34
CA LEU A 93 0.96 4.48 -18.62
C LEU A 93 1.14 2.99 -18.94
N THR A 94 0.06 2.33 -19.37
CA THR A 94 0.05 0.90 -19.64
C THR A 94 -0.90 0.53 -20.80
N LYS A 95 -0.92 -0.75 -21.14
CA LYS A 95 -1.68 -1.31 -22.25
C LYS A 95 -3.16 -1.32 -21.93
N LYS A 96 -3.99 -0.82 -22.84
CA LYS A 96 -5.45 -0.90 -22.71
C LYS A 96 -5.95 -2.35 -22.67
N SER A 97 -5.29 -3.24 -23.40
CA SER A 97 -5.61 -4.66 -23.50
C SER A 97 -5.60 -5.40 -22.16
N TYR A 98 -4.87 -4.91 -21.14
CA TYR A 98 -4.89 -5.50 -19.80
C TYR A 98 -6.25 -5.38 -19.11
N TYR A 99 -7.09 -4.42 -19.52
CA TYR A 99 -8.38 -4.09 -18.91
C TYR A 99 -9.62 -4.47 -19.74
N GLU A 100 -9.45 -4.84 -21.01
CA GLU A 100 -10.59 -5.04 -21.95
C GLU A 100 -11.53 -6.18 -21.54
N SER A 101 -11.01 -7.25 -20.95
CA SER A 101 -11.78 -8.41 -20.51
C SER A 101 -11.85 -8.54 -18.98
N ARG A 102 -11.73 -7.42 -18.25
CA ARG A 102 -11.64 -7.43 -16.78
C ARG A 102 -12.88 -6.90 -16.10
N ALA A 103 -13.32 -7.62 -15.07
CA ALA A 103 -14.47 -7.22 -14.25
C ALA A 103 -14.05 -6.29 -13.11
N THR A 104 -12.92 -6.60 -12.44
CA THR A 104 -12.42 -5.80 -11.29
C THR A 104 -11.94 -4.42 -11.73
N TYR A 105 -11.22 -4.35 -12.86
CA TYR A 105 -10.68 -3.11 -13.42
C TYR A 105 -11.13 -2.98 -14.88
N PRO A 106 -12.39 -2.60 -15.14
CA PRO A 106 -12.90 -2.58 -16.49
C PRO A 106 -12.26 -1.46 -17.32
N ALA A 107 -12.05 -1.70 -18.61
CA ALA A 107 -11.49 -0.69 -19.53
C ALA A 107 -12.31 0.61 -19.57
N LYS A 108 -13.63 0.56 -19.31
CA LYS A 108 -14.50 1.73 -19.25
C LYS A 108 -14.16 2.69 -18.10
N ASN A 109 -13.46 2.21 -17.07
CA ASN A 109 -13.02 3.00 -15.93
C ASN A 109 -11.55 3.46 -16.08
N SER A 110 -10.89 3.17 -17.21
CA SER A 110 -9.52 3.59 -17.48
C SER A 110 -9.47 5.04 -17.98
N VAL A 111 -8.53 5.82 -17.44
CA VAL A 111 -8.20 7.14 -18.00
C VAL A 111 -7.41 6.94 -19.28
N SER A 112 -8.01 7.25 -20.43
CA SER A 112 -7.40 7.03 -21.75
C SER A 112 -6.66 8.27 -22.25
N LEU A 113 -5.55 8.06 -22.95
CA LEU A 113 -4.82 9.14 -23.60
C LEU A 113 -5.41 9.43 -24.97
N VAL A 114 -5.47 10.72 -25.33
CA VAL A 114 -5.97 11.17 -26.63
C VAL A 114 -4.97 10.85 -27.74
N ASN A 115 -3.67 11.03 -27.47
CA ASN A 115 -2.57 10.88 -28.42
C ASN A 115 -1.44 9.99 -27.84
N PRO A 116 -1.70 8.71 -27.55
CA PRO A 116 -0.68 7.83 -27.00
C PRO A 116 0.47 7.62 -28.00
N LEU A 117 1.71 7.61 -27.51
CA LEU A 117 2.91 7.37 -28.33
C LEU A 117 2.95 5.94 -28.91
N SER A 118 2.30 4.98 -28.23
CA SER A 118 2.18 3.60 -28.66
C SER A 118 0.95 2.94 -28.00
N ASN A 119 0.53 1.78 -28.52
CA ASN A 119 -0.55 0.99 -27.91
C ASN A 119 -0.22 0.51 -26.49
N ASP A 120 1.08 0.44 -26.16
CA ASP A 120 1.54 0.03 -24.83
C ASP A 120 1.40 1.14 -23.78
N LEU A 121 1.09 2.37 -24.22
CA LEU A 121 0.96 3.57 -23.37
C LEU A 121 -0.42 4.23 -23.55
N GLY A 122 -1.44 3.42 -23.80
CA GLY A 122 -2.78 3.88 -24.19
C GLY A 122 -3.67 4.37 -23.05
N VAL A 123 -3.45 3.87 -21.84
CA VAL A 123 -4.26 4.22 -20.66
C VAL A 123 -3.40 4.39 -19.41
N MET A 124 -3.88 5.15 -18.44
CA MET A 124 -3.29 5.18 -17.09
C MET A 124 -3.69 3.91 -16.33
N ARG A 125 -2.77 3.38 -15.53
CA ARG A 125 -2.97 2.15 -14.76
C ARG A 125 -4.05 2.30 -13.67
N GLN A 126 -4.95 1.33 -13.56
CA GLN A 126 -5.95 1.23 -12.48
C GLN A 126 -5.46 0.39 -11.27
N THR A 127 -4.36 -0.35 -11.45
CA THR A 127 -3.74 -1.26 -10.47
C THR A 127 -2.25 -1.32 -10.76
N LEU A 128 -1.42 -1.54 -9.73
CA LEU A 128 0.01 -1.73 -9.92
C LEU A 128 0.35 -3.10 -10.53
N LEU A 129 -0.57 -4.08 -10.42
CA LEU A 129 -0.36 -5.50 -10.74
C LEU A 129 0.41 -5.74 -12.04
N PHE A 130 -0.04 -5.13 -13.13
CA PHE A 130 0.46 -5.43 -14.47
C PHE A 130 1.91 -4.98 -14.69
N GLY A 131 2.31 -3.82 -14.16
CA GLY A 131 3.71 -3.36 -14.25
C GLY A 131 4.67 -4.30 -13.50
N GLY A 132 4.25 -4.81 -12.33
CA GLY A 132 5.02 -5.82 -11.62
C GLY A 132 5.09 -7.16 -12.36
N LEU A 133 4.03 -7.57 -13.06
CA LEU A 133 4.06 -8.78 -13.90
C LEU A 133 4.99 -8.62 -15.11
N GLU A 134 5.02 -7.45 -15.75
CA GLU A 134 6.01 -7.14 -16.81
C GLU A 134 7.44 -7.23 -16.27
N SER A 135 7.67 -6.67 -15.08
CA SER A 135 8.97 -6.75 -14.40
C SER A 135 9.37 -8.20 -14.07
N ILE A 136 8.43 -9.02 -13.61
CA ILE A 136 8.66 -10.45 -13.36
C ILE A 136 9.02 -11.17 -14.67
N ALA A 137 8.21 -11.00 -15.72
CA ALA A 137 8.46 -11.63 -17.02
C ALA A 137 9.82 -11.22 -17.60
N TYR A 138 10.17 -9.94 -17.51
CA TYR A 138 11.46 -9.40 -17.96
C TYR A 138 12.66 -10.08 -17.27
N ASN A 139 12.57 -10.28 -15.95
CA ASN A 139 13.63 -10.91 -15.15
C ASN A 139 13.69 -12.42 -15.34
N ARG A 140 12.54 -13.09 -15.48
CA ARG A 140 12.47 -14.53 -15.78
C ARG A 140 13.09 -14.87 -17.13
N ASN A 141 12.87 -14.02 -18.14
CA ASN A 141 13.53 -14.14 -19.44
C ASN A 141 15.06 -14.02 -19.36
N ARG A 142 15.59 -13.51 -18.24
CA ARG A 142 17.01 -13.42 -17.90
C ARG A 142 17.44 -14.43 -16.83
N LYS A 143 16.65 -15.49 -16.63
CA LYS A 143 16.92 -16.61 -15.71
C LYS A 143 16.92 -16.24 -14.22
N HIS A 144 16.28 -15.13 -13.85
CA HIS A 144 15.96 -14.82 -12.46
C HIS A 144 14.52 -15.27 -12.15
N LEU A 145 14.38 -16.37 -11.42
CA LEU A 145 13.09 -17.03 -11.18
C LEU A 145 12.45 -16.64 -9.85
N ASP A 146 13.28 -16.34 -8.86
CA ASP A 146 12.88 -16.10 -7.47
C ASP A 146 12.92 -14.60 -7.23
N LEU A 147 11.74 -13.96 -7.20
CA LEU A 147 11.62 -12.51 -7.24
C LEU A 147 10.66 -12.03 -6.15
N ARG A 148 11.08 -10.98 -5.44
CA ARG A 148 10.29 -10.23 -4.48
C ARG A 148 10.35 -8.75 -4.83
N PHE A 149 9.23 -8.18 -5.24
CA PHE A 149 9.15 -6.76 -5.64
C PHE A 149 8.15 -5.99 -4.80
N TYR A 150 8.42 -4.71 -4.59
CA TYR A 150 7.42 -3.75 -4.14
C TYR A 150 7.47 -2.47 -4.97
N GLU A 151 6.35 -1.77 -5.05
CA GLU A 151 6.24 -0.48 -5.73
C GLU A 151 5.26 0.41 -4.96
N PHE A 152 5.62 1.68 -4.78
CA PHE A 152 4.67 2.72 -4.43
C PHE A 152 4.29 3.50 -5.69
N GLY A 153 3.01 3.70 -5.93
CA GLY A 153 2.57 4.32 -7.18
C GLY A 153 1.12 4.77 -7.19
N ASN A 154 0.84 5.77 -8.03
CA ASN A 154 -0.51 6.24 -8.27
C ASN A 154 -1.27 5.30 -9.23
N CYS A 155 -2.54 5.07 -8.90
CA CYS A 155 -3.55 4.43 -9.73
C CYS A 155 -4.65 5.44 -10.06
N TYR A 156 -5.17 5.36 -11.27
CA TYR A 156 -6.06 6.37 -11.85
C TYR A 156 -7.37 5.74 -12.27
N PHE A 157 -8.47 6.40 -11.96
CA PHE A 157 -9.82 5.89 -12.21
C PHE A 157 -10.68 6.96 -12.88
N TYR A 158 -11.43 6.54 -13.89
CA TYR A 158 -12.47 7.31 -14.55
C TYR A 158 -13.84 6.79 -14.14
N ASP A 159 -14.74 7.71 -13.78
CA ASP A 159 -16.11 7.44 -13.38
C ASP A 159 -17.03 8.53 -13.95
N ARG A 160 -17.72 8.20 -15.06
CA ARG A 160 -18.63 9.10 -15.77
C ARG A 160 -19.79 9.60 -14.89
N GLU A 161 -20.20 8.84 -13.89
CA GLU A 161 -21.33 9.20 -13.02
C GLU A 161 -20.97 10.36 -12.07
N ARG A 162 -19.68 10.63 -11.86
CA ARG A 162 -19.21 11.74 -11.03
C ARG A 162 -19.14 13.08 -11.76
N LYS A 163 -19.57 13.14 -13.02
CA LYS A 163 -19.55 14.37 -13.81
C LYS A 163 -20.33 15.49 -13.10
N LYS A 164 -19.67 16.63 -12.93
CA LYS A 164 -20.25 17.87 -12.41
C LYS A 164 -19.98 18.98 -13.40
N GLU A 165 -20.99 19.78 -13.73
CA GLU A 165 -20.84 20.90 -14.67
C GLU A 165 -19.78 21.90 -14.19
N ASP A 166 -19.71 22.15 -12.88
CA ASP A 166 -18.76 23.09 -12.27
C ASP A 166 -17.35 22.51 -12.04
N ASN A 167 -17.15 21.20 -12.25
CA ASN A 167 -15.85 20.55 -12.06
C ASN A 167 -15.62 19.44 -13.07
N ILE A 168 -14.92 19.80 -14.15
CA ILE A 168 -14.56 18.90 -15.26
C ILE A 168 -13.71 17.71 -14.81
N LEU A 169 -12.93 17.87 -13.72
CA LEU A 169 -12.08 16.81 -13.18
C LEU A 169 -12.81 15.85 -12.24
N ALA A 170 -14.08 16.11 -11.91
CA ALA A 170 -14.84 15.28 -10.96
C ALA A 170 -15.01 13.83 -11.42
N GLU A 171 -14.96 13.57 -12.73
CA GLU A 171 -15.00 12.23 -13.32
C GLU A 171 -13.70 11.44 -13.11
N TYR A 172 -12.63 12.08 -12.64
CA TYR A 172 -11.32 11.47 -12.47
C TYR A 172 -10.94 11.40 -10.99
N SER A 173 -10.26 10.32 -10.62
CA SER A 173 -9.67 10.19 -9.29
C SER A 173 -8.33 9.50 -9.33
N GLU A 174 -7.48 9.88 -8.39
CA GLU A 174 -6.14 9.34 -8.18
C GLU A 174 -6.07 8.81 -6.75
N GLU A 175 -5.48 7.63 -6.61
CA GLU A 175 -5.19 7.02 -5.33
C GLU A 175 -3.74 6.53 -5.33
N PHE A 176 -3.01 6.75 -4.24
CA PHE A 176 -1.66 6.19 -4.07
C PHE A 176 -1.74 4.81 -3.40
N HIS A 177 -1.01 3.84 -3.96
CA HIS A 177 -1.03 2.44 -3.54
C HIS A 177 0.39 1.92 -3.31
N ILE A 178 0.47 0.83 -2.54
CA ILE A 178 1.65 -0.03 -2.46
C ILE A 178 1.30 -1.41 -3.01
N GLY A 179 2.09 -1.88 -3.98
CA GLY A 179 2.01 -3.21 -4.57
C GLY A 179 3.15 -4.09 -4.08
N LEU A 180 2.88 -5.39 -3.86
CA LEU A 180 3.88 -6.38 -3.50
C LEU A 180 3.70 -7.62 -4.39
N TRP A 181 4.81 -8.15 -4.91
CA TRP A 181 4.84 -9.39 -5.68
C TRP A 181 5.88 -10.35 -5.10
N ILE A 182 5.51 -11.62 -4.99
CA ILE A 182 6.42 -12.72 -4.63
C ILE A 182 6.21 -13.85 -5.63
N CYS A 183 7.28 -14.39 -6.20
CA CYS A 183 7.23 -15.61 -7.00
C CYS A 183 8.53 -16.43 -6.87
N GLY A 184 8.43 -17.72 -7.16
CA GLY A 184 9.55 -18.67 -7.06
C GLY A 184 9.73 -19.25 -5.66
N LYS A 185 10.97 -19.56 -5.33
CA LYS A 185 11.40 -20.20 -4.09
C LYS A 185 11.59 -19.17 -2.99
N ARG A 186 11.12 -19.53 -1.79
CA ARG A 186 11.40 -18.79 -0.56
C ARG A 186 12.82 -19.02 -0.09
N THR A 187 13.25 -20.28 -0.13
CA THR A 187 14.56 -20.75 0.34
C THR A 187 15.16 -21.68 -0.71
N HIS A 188 16.38 -21.37 -1.13
CA HIS A 188 17.17 -22.31 -1.93
C HIS A 188 17.81 -23.36 -1.03
N LYS A 189 17.90 -24.59 -1.54
CA LYS A 189 18.66 -25.65 -0.88
C LYS A 189 20.07 -25.16 -0.56
N ASN A 190 20.40 -25.15 0.71
CA ASN A 190 21.74 -24.89 1.19
C ASN A 190 22.09 -25.89 2.29
N TRP A 191 23.28 -25.76 2.88
CA TRP A 191 23.77 -26.70 3.89
C TRP A 191 22.95 -26.70 5.19
N ALA A 192 22.21 -25.61 5.48
CA ALA A 192 21.47 -25.41 6.72
C ALA A 192 19.94 -25.44 6.56
N ALA A 193 19.42 -25.30 5.33
CA ALA A 193 17.98 -25.25 5.07
C ALA A 193 17.59 -26.04 3.82
N ALA A 194 16.45 -26.72 3.92
CA ALA A 194 15.81 -27.37 2.79
C ALA A 194 15.28 -26.33 1.80
N GLU A 195 15.04 -26.79 0.57
CA GLU A 195 14.36 -25.97 -0.44
C GLU A 195 12.88 -25.80 -0.07
N GLU A 196 12.37 -24.57 -0.17
CA GLU A 196 10.99 -24.22 0.15
C GLU A 196 10.43 -23.27 -0.92
N GLN A 197 9.22 -23.55 -1.41
CA GLN A 197 8.51 -22.66 -2.34
C GLN A 197 7.86 -21.52 -1.58
N SER A 198 7.83 -20.33 -2.19
CA SER A 198 7.02 -19.24 -1.63
C SER A 198 5.54 -19.63 -1.64
N SER A 199 4.79 -19.06 -0.70
CA SER A 199 3.35 -19.31 -0.58
C SER A 199 2.59 -18.01 -0.32
N VAL A 200 1.28 -18.05 -0.51
CA VAL A 200 0.39 -16.92 -0.17
C VAL A 200 0.48 -16.54 1.32
N TYR A 201 0.87 -17.47 2.19
CA TYR A 201 1.06 -17.20 3.62
C TYR A 201 2.32 -16.36 3.91
N GLU A 202 3.37 -16.49 3.08
CA GLU A 202 4.54 -15.61 3.15
C GLU A 202 4.13 -14.17 2.81
N LEU A 203 3.38 -13.99 1.72
CA LEU A 203 2.83 -12.69 1.37
C LEU A 203 1.91 -12.12 2.46
N LYS A 204 1.02 -12.95 3.01
CA LYS A 204 0.14 -12.57 4.12
C LYS A 204 0.95 -12.05 5.31
N ALA A 205 2.03 -12.73 5.68
CA ALA A 205 2.89 -12.31 6.78
C ALA A 205 3.52 -10.94 6.51
N HIS A 206 3.99 -10.66 5.27
CA HIS A 206 4.51 -9.33 4.92
C HIS A 206 3.43 -8.25 5.00
N VAL A 207 2.22 -8.52 4.52
CA VAL A 207 1.09 -7.59 4.61
C VAL A 207 0.73 -7.30 6.08
N GLU A 208 0.60 -8.33 6.92
CA GLU A 208 0.32 -8.18 8.35
C GLU A 208 1.44 -7.40 9.07
N ASN A 209 2.70 -7.68 8.72
CA ASN A 209 3.85 -6.97 9.26
C ASN A 209 3.90 -5.48 8.85
N ILE A 210 3.46 -5.13 7.63
CA ILE A 210 3.31 -3.72 7.23
C ILE A 210 2.24 -3.03 8.08
N LEU A 211 1.05 -3.64 8.20
CA LEU A 211 -0.06 -3.07 8.97
C LEU A 211 0.32 -2.88 10.44
N LYS A 212 1.02 -3.85 11.02
CA LYS A 212 1.57 -3.77 12.38
C LYS A 212 2.64 -2.69 12.51
N ARG A 213 3.56 -2.57 11.55
CA ARG A 213 4.61 -1.53 11.54
C ARG A 213 4.02 -0.12 11.45
N LEU A 214 2.91 0.04 10.72
CA LEU A 214 2.14 1.29 10.65
C LEU A 214 1.34 1.57 11.94
N GLY A 215 1.34 0.66 12.90
CA GLY A 215 0.60 0.80 14.16
C GLY A 215 -0.91 0.60 14.00
N ILE A 216 -1.37 -0.07 12.94
CA ILE A 216 -2.78 -0.35 12.73
C ILE A 216 -3.19 -1.52 13.61
N ASN A 217 -4.11 -1.27 14.55
CA ASN A 217 -4.66 -2.31 15.41
C ASN A 217 -5.33 -3.46 14.62
N GLU A 218 -4.78 -4.67 14.75
CA GLU A 218 -5.24 -5.90 14.11
C GLU A 218 -6.70 -6.25 14.42
N ASN A 219 -7.21 -5.87 15.59
CA ASN A 219 -8.60 -6.14 16.00
C ASN A 219 -9.62 -5.27 15.25
N ARG A 220 -9.17 -4.29 14.47
CA ARG A 220 -10.02 -3.46 13.60
C ARG A 220 -10.01 -3.91 12.15
N LEU A 221 -9.13 -4.85 11.80
CA LEU A 221 -9.01 -5.41 10.48
C LEU A 221 -9.94 -6.60 10.33
N VAL A 222 -10.62 -6.65 9.20
CA VAL A 222 -11.46 -7.76 8.79
C VAL A 222 -10.86 -8.32 7.50
N PHE A 223 -10.63 -9.63 7.50
CA PHE A 223 -10.11 -10.38 6.37
C PHE A 223 -11.24 -11.25 5.82
N GLU A 224 -11.65 -10.96 4.60
CA GLU A 224 -12.78 -11.62 3.92
C GLU A 224 -12.31 -12.24 2.61
N SER A 225 -12.71 -13.48 2.34
CA SER A 225 -12.48 -14.12 1.05
C SER A 225 -13.19 -13.31 -0.03
N ILE A 226 -12.51 -13.09 -1.15
CA ILE A 226 -13.07 -12.42 -2.31
C ILE A 226 -12.87 -13.28 -3.55
N GLU A 227 -13.87 -13.24 -4.43
CA GLU A 227 -13.80 -13.79 -5.76
C GLU A 227 -13.69 -12.63 -6.74
N ASN A 228 -12.63 -12.62 -7.53
CA ASN A 228 -12.46 -11.63 -8.59
C ASN A 228 -11.66 -12.23 -9.75
N ASP A 229 -11.58 -11.52 -10.87
CA ASP A 229 -10.95 -12.03 -12.08
C ASP A 229 -9.42 -11.91 -12.08
N ILE A 230 -8.85 -11.15 -11.14
CA ILE A 230 -7.40 -10.93 -11.03
C ILE A 230 -6.69 -11.90 -10.08
N LEU A 231 -7.38 -12.42 -9.07
CA LEU A 231 -6.88 -13.36 -8.07
C LEU A 231 -7.73 -14.64 -8.11
N SER A 232 -7.09 -15.79 -8.31
CA SER A 232 -7.78 -17.09 -8.22
C SER A 232 -8.17 -17.46 -6.80
N THR A 233 -7.45 -16.90 -5.83
CA THR A 233 -7.78 -16.97 -4.41
C THR A 233 -7.36 -15.66 -3.79
N GLY A 234 -8.33 -14.84 -3.40
CA GLY A 234 -8.09 -13.50 -2.88
C GLY A 234 -8.66 -13.31 -1.49
N ILE A 235 -7.99 -12.46 -0.71
CA ILE A 235 -8.46 -11.97 0.58
C ILE A 235 -8.49 -10.45 0.51
N SER A 236 -9.64 -9.85 0.80
CA SER A 236 -9.76 -8.43 1.01
C SER A 236 -9.43 -8.07 2.46
N ILE A 237 -8.83 -6.89 2.64
CA ILE A 237 -8.54 -6.29 3.92
C ILE A 237 -9.40 -5.05 4.06
N ARG A 238 -10.25 -5.04 5.09
CA ARG A 238 -11.17 -3.93 5.36
C ARG A 238 -11.00 -3.45 6.79
N THR A 239 -11.09 -2.14 6.99
CA THR A 239 -11.47 -1.62 8.32
C THR A 239 -12.99 -1.64 8.44
N ARG A 240 -13.54 -1.36 9.64
CA ARG A 240 -15.00 -1.28 9.84
C ARG A 240 -15.75 -0.38 8.84
N LYS A 241 -15.06 0.59 8.21
CA LYS A 241 -15.68 1.55 7.28
C LYS A 241 -15.22 1.39 5.83
N HIS A 242 -13.94 1.05 5.56
CA HIS A 242 -13.37 1.17 4.22
C HIS A 242 -12.46 -0.02 3.84
N PRO A 243 -12.44 -0.42 2.55
CA PRO A 243 -11.42 -1.34 2.03
C PRO A 243 -10.06 -0.66 2.01
N VAL A 244 -9.08 -1.39 2.52
CA VAL A 244 -7.69 -0.98 2.68
C VAL A 244 -6.82 -1.64 1.62
N GLY A 245 -7.19 -2.82 1.14
CA GLY A 245 -6.47 -3.50 0.08
C GLY A 245 -6.93 -4.93 -0.10
N SER A 246 -6.16 -5.69 -0.87
CA SER A 246 -6.36 -7.14 -1.04
C SER A 246 -5.04 -7.83 -1.33
N PHE A 247 -4.99 -9.14 -1.10
CA PHE A 247 -3.86 -9.97 -1.48
C PHE A 247 -4.31 -11.38 -1.86
N GLY A 248 -3.51 -12.10 -2.63
CA GLY A 248 -3.86 -13.44 -3.07
C GLY A 248 -2.92 -14.04 -4.10
N ILE A 249 -3.40 -15.09 -4.76
CA ILE A 249 -2.72 -15.76 -5.87
C ILE A 249 -3.23 -15.19 -7.18
N VAL A 250 -2.34 -14.70 -8.04
CA VAL A 250 -2.71 -14.14 -9.35
C VAL A 250 -3.33 -15.21 -10.24
N SER A 251 -4.46 -14.87 -10.87
CA SER A 251 -5.22 -15.76 -11.75
C SER A 251 -4.34 -16.43 -12.82
N PRO A 252 -4.46 -17.75 -13.06
CA PRO A 252 -3.67 -18.45 -14.07
C PRO A 252 -3.77 -17.85 -15.48
N GLY A 253 -4.96 -17.37 -15.86
CA GLY A 253 -5.17 -16.73 -17.17
C GLY A 253 -4.38 -15.43 -17.33
N ILE A 254 -4.20 -14.66 -16.26
CA ILE A 254 -3.34 -13.46 -16.28
C ILE A 254 -1.89 -13.89 -16.40
N ARG A 255 -1.41 -14.78 -15.52
CA ARG A 255 -0.01 -15.25 -15.56
C ARG A 255 0.40 -15.80 -16.92
N LYS A 256 -0.47 -16.60 -17.55
CA LYS A 256 -0.27 -17.15 -18.89
C LYS A 256 -0.12 -16.05 -19.95
N SER A 257 -0.86 -14.93 -19.84
CA SER A 257 -0.73 -13.82 -20.79
C SER A 257 0.61 -13.08 -20.71
N PHE A 258 1.35 -13.24 -19.60
CA PHE A 258 2.71 -12.71 -19.39
C PHE A 258 3.80 -13.79 -19.54
N ASP A 259 3.45 -15.00 -20.00
CA ASP A 259 4.37 -16.14 -20.10
C ASP A 259 5.01 -16.53 -18.75
N ILE A 260 4.22 -16.44 -17.66
CA ILE A 260 4.64 -16.79 -16.30
C ILE A 260 4.01 -18.13 -15.91
N GLU A 261 4.84 -19.17 -15.79
CA GLU A 261 4.41 -20.52 -15.44
C GLU A 261 4.27 -20.73 -13.92
N THR A 262 5.05 -20.02 -13.11
CA THR A 262 5.04 -20.15 -11.64
C THR A 262 3.88 -19.39 -11.02
N ASP A 263 3.49 -19.76 -9.81
CA ASP A 263 2.56 -18.93 -9.03
C ASP A 263 3.19 -17.57 -8.70
N VAL A 264 2.36 -16.54 -8.76
CA VAL A 264 2.70 -15.17 -8.35
C VAL A 264 1.71 -14.79 -7.26
N PHE A 265 2.24 -14.43 -6.10
CA PHE A 265 1.47 -13.91 -4.98
C PHE A 265 1.52 -12.40 -5.05
N TYR A 266 0.35 -11.75 -5.02
CA TYR A 266 0.21 -10.30 -5.19
C TYR A 266 -0.58 -9.69 -4.06
N ALA A 267 -0.13 -8.54 -3.55
CA ALA A 267 -0.89 -7.69 -2.64
C ALA A 267 -0.92 -6.25 -3.17
N GLU A 268 -2.05 -5.57 -3.00
CA GLU A 268 -2.19 -4.14 -3.25
C GLU A 268 -2.93 -3.51 -2.07
N LEU A 269 -2.31 -2.50 -1.46
CA LEU A 269 -2.90 -1.73 -0.37
C LEU A 269 -3.00 -0.25 -0.77
N ASN A 270 -4.17 0.34 -0.54
CA ASN A 270 -4.37 1.77 -0.75
C ASN A 270 -3.65 2.54 0.36
N TRP A 271 -2.53 3.17 -0.02
CA TRP A 271 -1.66 3.88 0.90
C TRP A 271 -2.33 5.11 1.50
N ASP A 272 -3.09 5.87 0.71
CA ASP A 272 -3.80 7.05 1.23
C ASP A 272 -4.82 6.70 2.32
N ARG A 273 -5.53 5.58 2.16
CA ARG A 273 -6.46 5.07 3.17
C ARG A 273 -5.71 4.57 4.40
N LEU A 274 -4.59 3.87 4.23
CA LEU A 274 -3.72 3.47 5.34
C LEU A 274 -3.27 4.68 6.16
N MET A 275 -2.78 5.73 5.49
CA MET A 275 -2.32 6.96 6.16
C MET A 275 -3.44 7.61 6.99
N LYS A 276 -4.65 7.71 6.46
CA LYS A 276 -5.83 8.18 7.21
C LYS A 276 -6.18 7.31 8.42
N GLU A 277 -5.96 6.00 8.35
CA GLU A 277 -6.19 5.11 9.49
C GLU A 277 -5.11 5.28 10.59
N THR A 278 -3.86 5.56 10.21
CA THR A 278 -2.79 5.82 11.18
C THR A 278 -2.98 7.13 11.95
N GLU A 279 -3.65 8.14 11.39
CA GLU A 279 -3.94 9.41 12.07
C GLU A 279 -4.89 9.23 13.27
N LYS A 280 -5.73 8.20 13.24
CA LYS A 280 -6.74 7.92 14.26
C LYS A 280 -6.19 7.14 15.47
N GLN A 281 -4.91 6.77 15.45
CA GLN A 281 -4.30 5.89 16.45
C GLN A 281 -3.11 6.60 17.11
N PRO A 282 -3.36 7.45 18.12
CA PRO A 282 -2.28 8.02 18.90
C PRO A 282 -1.56 6.90 19.66
N VAL A 283 -0.24 6.95 19.71
CA VAL A 283 0.56 6.09 20.58
C VAL A 283 0.20 6.45 22.02
N ARG A 284 -0.39 5.50 22.75
CA ARG A 284 -0.74 5.65 24.16
C ARG A 284 0.22 4.81 24.98
N PHE A 285 0.77 5.41 26.02
CA PHE A 285 1.50 4.68 27.03
C PHE A 285 0.51 3.89 27.90
N SER A 286 0.85 2.64 28.18
CA SER A 286 0.21 1.79 29.19
C SER A 286 1.33 1.15 30.02
N GLU A 287 1.13 1.05 31.33
CA GLU A 287 2.08 0.33 32.18
C GLU A 287 2.17 -1.14 31.76
N ILE A 288 3.37 -1.72 31.88
CA ILE A 288 3.57 -3.14 31.66
C ILE A 288 2.93 -3.87 32.84
N SER A 289 2.04 -4.82 32.57
CA SER A 289 1.41 -5.62 33.62
C SER A 289 2.46 -6.35 34.46
N LYS A 290 2.34 -6.24 35.77
CA LYS A 290 3.16 -6.98 36.75
C LYS A 290 2.62 -8.38 37.03
N PHE A 291 1.47 -8.73 36.44
CA PHE A 291 0.76 -9.98 36.70
C PHE A 291 0.96 -10.97 35.57
N PRO A 292 1.10 -12.27 35.87
CA PRO A 292 1.37 -13.28 34.86
C PRO A 292 0.16 -13.45 33.93
N ALA A 293 0.46 -13.69 32.64
CA ALA A 293 -0.53 -14.18 31.69
C ALA A 293 -0.69 -15.70 31.85
N VAL A 294 -1.90 -16.19 31.59
CA VAL A 294 -2.23 -17.62 31.61
C VAL A 294 -2.71 -18.05 30.24
N SER A 295 -2.23 -19.21 29.81
CA SER A 295 -2.55 -19.77 28.51
C SER A 295 -3.46 -21.00 28.66
N ARG A 296 -4.43 -21.13 27.75
CA ARG A 296 -5.37 -22.25 27.67
C ARG A 296 -5.54 -22.67 26.23
N ASP A 297 -5.43 -23.97 25.98
CA ASP A 297 -5.63 -24.55 24.65
C ASP A 297 -7.00 -25.20 24.54
N LEU A 298 -7.66 -25.01 23.41
CA LEU A 298 -8.85 -25.76 23.03
C LEU A 298 -8.62 -26.43 21.67
N ALA A 299 -9.00 -27.70 21.58
CA ALA A 299 -9.20 -28.38 20.32
C ALA A 299 -10.66 -28.22 19.88
N LEU A 300 -10.87 -27.47 18.81
CA LEU A 300 -12.19 -27.12 18.28
C LEU A 300 -12.46 -27.89 17.00
N LEU A 301 -13.45 -28.79 17.04
CA LEU A 301 -13.99 -29.45 15.87
C LEU A 301 -15.05 -28.55 15.22
N VAL A 302 -14.79 -28.10 13.99
CA VAL A 302 -15.65 -27.17 13.25
C VAL A 302 -15.86 -27.64 11.82
N ASP A 303 -16.87 -27.10 11.13
CA ASP A 303 -17.03 -27.35 9.69
C ASP A 303 -15.83 -26.83 8.90
N ARG A 304 -15.46 -27.56 7.85
CA ARG A 304 -14.30 -27.27 7.01
C ARG A 304 -14.31 -25.87 6.42
N GLN A 305 -15.49 -25.34 6.14
CA GLN A 305 -15.69 -24.00 5.59
C GLN A 305 -15.48 -22.86 6.59
N ILE A 306 -15.50 -23.14 7.90
CA ILE A 306 -15.38 -22.10 8.92
C ILE A 306 -13.94 -21.59 8.98
N PRO A 307 -13.68 -20.30 8.72
CA PRO A 307 -12.34 -19.75 8.78
C PRO A 307 -11.93 -19.46 10.24
N PHE A 308 -10.64 -19.61 10.54
CA PHE A 308 -10.09 -19.28 11.86
C PHE A 308 -10.35 -17.81 12.27
N SER A 309 -10.40 -16.89 11.31
CA SER A 309 -10.73 -15.48 11.58
C SER A 309 -12.07 -15.31 12.31
N ARG A 310 -13.05 -16.18 12.03
CA ARG A 310 -14.36 -16.16 12.69
C ARG A 310 -14.27 -16.63 14.15
N ILE A 311 -13.48 -17.67 14.41
CA ILE A 311 -13.20 -18.14 15.79
C ILE A 311 -12.53 -17.04 16.61
N ARG A 312 -11.49 -16.42 16.04
CA ARG A 312 -10.78 -15.29 16.65
C ARG A 312 -11.74 -14.13 16.95
N GLN A 313 -12.61 -13.77 16.01
CA GLN A 313 -13.60 -12.70 16.21
C GLN A 313 -14.53 -13.01 17.38
N ILE A 314 -15.16 -14.19 17.40
CA ILE A 314 -16.11 -14.58 18.45
C ILE A 314 -15.43 -14.63 19.81
N ALA A 315 -14.18 -15.11 19.88
CA ALA A 315 -13.42 -15.13 21.13
C ALA A 315 -13.23 -13.73 21.72
N PHE A 316 -12.78 -12.75 20.91
CA PHE A 316 -12.61 -11.36 21.35
C PHE A 316 -13.95 -10.66 21.64
N GLU A 317 -15.03 -11.02 20.94
CA GLU A 317 -16.37 -10.51 21.25
C GLU A 317 -16.90 -11.06 22.58
N SER A 318 -16.56 -12.31 22.88
CA SER A 318 -16.93 -13.04 24.09
C SER A 318 -16.21 -12.51 25.32
N GLU A 319 -14.90 -12.30 25.26
CA GLU A 319 -14.11 -11.80 26.39
C GLU A 319 -13.23 -10.63 25.97
N LYS A 320 -13.64 -9.41 26.37
CA LYS A 320 -12.99 -8.16 25.97
C LYS A 320 -11.99 -7.64 26.99
N LYS A 321 -12.06 -8.11 28.23
CA LYS A 321 -11.25 -7.59 29.35
C LYS A 321 -10.01 -8.43 29.57
N LEU A 322 -10.17 -9.75 29.60
CA LEU A 322 -9.10 -10.66 29.98
C LEU A 322 -8.34 -11.24 28.78
N LEU A 323 -9.01 -11.48 27.66
CA LEU A 323 -8.40 -12.11 26.49
C LEU A 323 -7.46 -11.13 25.78
N ARG A 324 -6.19 -11.53 25.62
CA ARG A 324 -5.14 -10.73 24.98
C ARG A 324 -4.76 -11.25 23.62
N GLU A 325 -4.69 -12.57 23.46
CA GLU A 325 -4.26 -13.20 22.22
C GLU A 325 -5.09 -14.45 21.94
N VAL A 326 -5.31 -14.72 20.65
CA VAL A 326 -5.92 -15.95 20.14
C VAL A 326 -5.09 -16.42 18.97
N SER A 327 -4.43 -17.56 19.11
CA SER A 327 -3.43 -18.05 18.17
C SER A 327 -3.73 -19.48 17.73
N LEU A 328 -3.63 -19.73 16.43
CA LEU A 328 -3.81 -21.06 15.84
C LEU A 328 -2.45 -21.73 15.72
N PHE A 329 -2.27 -22.90 16.33
CA PHE A 329 -0.99 -23.61 16.30
C PHE A 329 -1.05 -24.96 15.59
N ASP A 330 -2.25 -25.53 15.36
CA ASP A 330 -2.39 -26.73 14.53
C ASP A 330 -3.74 -26.78 13.80
N VAL A 331 -3.72 -27.39 12.61
CA VAL A 331 -4.90 -27.65 11.78
C VAL A 331 -4.86 -29.10 11.32
N TYR A 332 -5.76 -29.92 11.86
CA TYR A 332 -5.86 -31.33 11.50
C TYR A 332 -7.07 -31.58 10.59
N GLU A 333 -6.80 -32.02 9.36
CA GLU A 333 -7.77 -32.54 8.39
C GLU A 333 -7.40 -34.00 8.09
N GLY A 334 -7.96 -34.96 8.84
CA GLY A 334 -7.56 -36.37 8.72
C GLY A 334 -8.73 -37.34 8.83
N LYS A 335 -8.46 -38.62 8.51
CA LYS A 335 -9.46 -39.69 8.44
C LYS A 335 -10.17 -39.98 9.78
N ASN A 336 -9.59 -39.55 10.90
CA ASN A 336 -10.15 -39.73 12.24
C ASN A 336 -11.13 -38.60 12.64
N LEU A 337 -11.57 -37.77 11.68
CA LEU A 337 -12.58 -36.75 11.88
C LEU A 337 -13.87 -37.11 11.13
N PRO A 338 -15.04 -36.68 11.64
CA PRO A 338 -16.28 -36.75 10.87
C PRO A 338 -16.11 -36.07 9.51
N GLU A 339 -16.77 -36.61 8.49
CA GLU A 339 -16.72 -36.06 7.15
C GLU A 339 -17.16 -34.59 7.14
N GLY A 340 -16.41 -33.74 6.42
CA GLY A 340 -16.68 -32.31 6.35
C GLY A 340 -16.23 -31.48 7.57
N LYS A 341 -15.64 -32.10 8.61
CA LYS A 341 -15.07 -31.38 9.77
C LYS A 341 -13.55 -31.26 9.70
N LYS A 342 -13.02 -30.26 10.40
CA LYS A 342 -11.58 -30.06 10.69
C LYS A 342 -11.40 -29.70 12.15
N SER A 343 -10.22 -30.03 12.70
CA SER A 343 -9.88 -29.73 14.08
C SER A 343 -8.87 -28.59 14.13
N TYR A 344 -9.21 -27.51 14.83
CA TYR A 344 -8.31 -26.40 15.12
C TYR A 344 -7.80 -26.49 16.54
N ALA A 345 -6.48 -26.45 16.71
CA ALA A 345 -5.86 -26.29 18.02
C ALA A 345 -5.56 -24.81 18.25
N VAL A 346 -6.30 -24.21 19.18
CA VAL A 346 -6.31 -22.76 19.41
C VAL A 346 -5.86 -22.46 20.83
N ASN A 347 -4.86 -21.58 20.92
CA ASN A 347 -4.34 -21.03 22.16
C ASN A 347 -5.05 -19.72 22.50
N PHE A 348 -5.47 -19.58 23.75
CA PHE A 348 -6.07 -18.37 24.30
C PHE A 348 -5.18 -17.84 25.43
N LEU A 349 -4.65 -16.63 25.26
CA LEU A 349 -3.85 -15.96 26.28
C LEU A 349 -4.73 -14.99 27.07
N LEU A 350 -4.88 -15.24 28.37
CA LEU A 350 -5.65 -14.40 29.28
C LEU A 350 -4.74 -13.66 30.25
N GLN A 351 -5.00 -12.38 30.47
CA GLN A 351 -4.26 -11.57 31.42
C GLN A 351 -5.11 -10.40 31.94
N ASP A 352 -5.07 -10.21 33.25
CA ASP A 352 -5.59 -9.02 33.93
C ASP A 352 -4.40 -8.09 34.25
N GLU A 353 -4.59 -6.78 34.06
CA GLU A 353 -3.54 -5.78 34.28
C GLU A 353 -3.48 -5.32 35.74
N GLU A 354 -4.52 -5.59 36.54
CA GLU A 354 -4.67 -5.11 37.91
C GLU A 354 -4.39 -6.18 38.96
N LYS A 355 -4.50 -7.48 38.61
CA LYS A 355 -4.31 -8.60 39.55
C LYS A 355 -3.99 -9.92 38.87
N THR A 356 -3.50 -10.88 39.64
CA THR A 356 -3.35 -12.27 39.19
C THR A 356 -4.72 -12.92 38.98
N LEU A 357 -4.90 -13.59 37.84
CA LEU A 357 -6.11 -14.35 37.55
C LEU A 357 -6.23 -15.58 38.45
N THR A 358 -7.40 -15.77 39.04
CA THR A 358 -7.77 -17.00 39.75
C THR A 358 -8.32 -18.06 38.78
N ASP A 359 -8.19 -19.34 39.11
CA ASP A 359 -8.71 -20.44 38.28
C ASP A 359 -10.20 -20.27 37.95
N ASN A 360 -11.01 -19.86 38.93
CA ASN A 360 -12.43 -19.59 38.73
C ASN A 360 -12.70 -18.49 37.69
N GLN A 361 -11.85 -17.46 37.61
CA GLN A 361 -12.00 -16.41 36.59
C GLN A 361 -11.60 -16.91 35.21
N ILE A 362 -10.53 -17.71 35.13
CA ILE A 362 -10.04 -18.32 33.89
C ILE A 362 -11.11 -19.25 33.32
N ASP A 363 -11.63 -20.17 34.14
CA ASP A 363 -12.63 -21.15 33.73
C ASP A 363 -13.93 -20.46 33.30
N LYS A 364 -14.32 -19.38 33.99
CA LYS A 364 -15.50 -18.59 33.60
C LYS A 364 -15.31 -17.90 32.25
N ALA A 365 -14.14 -17.33 31.99
CA ALA A 365 -13.81 -16.70 30.72
C ALA A 365 -13.77 -17.73 29.57
N MET A 366 -13.08 -18.86 29.79
CA MET A 366 -12.99 -19.94 28.81
C MET A 366 -14.34 -20.58 28.52
N LYS A 367 -15.15 -20.85 29.55
CA LYS A 367 -16.51 -21.38 29.38
C LYS A 367 -17.39 -20.43 28.58
N LYS A 368 -17.26 -19.12 28.79
CA LYS A 368 -17.99 -18.12 28.00
C LYS A 368 -17.58 -18.12 26.53
N ILE A 369 -16.27 -18.18 26.25
CA ILE A 369 -15.74 -18.28 24.88
C ILE A 369 -16.25 -19.57 24.21
N GLN A 370 -16.12 -20.71 24.91
CA GLN A 370 -16.58 -22.01 24.42
C GLN A 370 -18.08 -21.99 24.08
N GLN A 371 -18.93 -21.53 25.00
CA GLN A 371 -20.38 -21.49 24.78
C GLN A 371 -20.79 -20.63 23.57
N ASN A 372 -20.09 -19.52 23.33
CA ASN A 372 -20.37 -18.68 22.16
C ASN A 372 -19.85 -19.32 20.86
N LEU A 373 -18.71 -20.01 20.89
CA LEU A 373 -18.23 -20.78 19.75
C LEU A 373 -19.17 -21.96 19.41
N GLU A 374 -19.65 -22.69 20.42
CA GLU A 374 -20.67 -23.73 20.28
C GLU A 374 -21.97 -23.16 19.68
N LYS A 375 -22.43 -22.01 20.18
CA LYS A 375 -23.68 -21.39 19.75
C LYS A 375 -23.63 -20.81 18.33
N GLU A 376 -22.52 -20.17 17.96
CA GLU A 376 -22.43 -19.46 16.67
C GLU A 376 -21.83 -20.29 15.55
N LEU A 377 -20.98 -21.26 15.87
CA LEU A 377 -20.23 -22.06 14.89
C LEU A 377 -20.51 -23.56 14.97
N GLU A 378 -21.39 -23.99 15.89
CA GLU A 378 -21.63 -25.41 16.18
C GLU A 378 -20.31 -26.16 16.47
N ALA A 379 -19.33 -25.44 17.03
CA ALA A 379 -18.03 -25.98 17.37
C ALA A 379 -18.17 -27.02 18.49
N GLN A 380 -17.42 -28.11 18.43
CA GLN A 380 -17.40 -29.13 19.49
C GLN A 380 -16.00 -29.24 20.08
N LEU A 381 -15.90 -29.42 21.40
CA LEU A 381 -14.62 -29.75 22.02
C LEU A 381 -14.22 -31.18 21.67
N ARG A 382 -12.94 -31.39 21.35
CA ARG A 382 -12.35 -32.70 21.14
C ARG A 382 -11.56 -33.18 22.35
#